data_AF-A0A920NDS6-F1
#
_entry.id   AF-A0A920NDS6-F1
#
_cell.length_a   1.000
_cell.length_b   1.000
_cell.length_c   1.000
_cell.angle_alpha   90.00
_cell.angle_beta   90.00
_cell.angle_gamma   90.00
#
_symmetry.space_group_name_H-M   'P 1'
#
loop_
_entity.id
_entity.type
_entity.pdbx_description
1 polymer ?
#
loop_
_entity_poly.entity_id
_entity_poly.type
_entity_poly.pdbx_seq_one_letter_code
_entity_poly.pdbx_strand_id
1 'polypeptide(L)' 'MNKLLLPQDIVGGSFWLISVAMIGAAIFFFLERGRLSNRWATVMNLVGVIALMSSIHYFYAKNLWVLNGQAQ' A
#
# COMPACT_ATOMS: atom_id res chain seq x y z
N MET A 1 22.88 2.06 13.08
CA MET A 1 22.11 2.43 11.87
C MET A 1 20.71 2.82 12.33
N ASN A 2 20.32 4.08 12.14
CA ASN A 2 19.01 4.58 12.56
C ASN A 2 17.92 3.92 11.70
N LYS A 3 17.03 3.14 12.34
CA LYS A 3 15.93 2.41 11.67
C LYS A 3 14.68 3.27 11.47
N LEU A 4 14.79 4.59 11.65
CA LEU A 4 13.68 5.55 11.61
C LEU A 4 13.80 6.42 10.37
N LEU A 5 12.65 6.78 9.78
CA LEU A 5 12.56 7.72 8.68
C LEU A 5 13.12 9.08 9.13
N LEU A 6 14.10 9.61 8.40
CA LEU A 6 14.59 10.97 8.63
C LEU A 6 13.53 11.97 8.13
N PRO A 7 13.28 13.09 8.82
CA PRO A 7 12.26 14.09 8.41
C PRO A 7 12.46 14.65 6.98
N GLN A 8 13.69 14.59 6.48
CA GLN A 8 14.09 15.07 5.16
C GLN A 8 14.04 13.99 4.06
N ASP A 9 13.66 12.74 4.39
CA ASP A 9 13.56 11.64 3.43
C ASP A 9 12.17 11.61 2.77
N ILE A 10 12.01 12.41 1.72
CA ILE A 10 10.77 12.53 0.94
C ILE A 10 10.38 11.19 0.29
N VAL A 11 11.36 10.40 -0.14
CA VAL A 11 11.13 9.10 -0.82
C VAL A 11 10.65 8.05 0.17
N GLY A 12 11.30 7.92 1.32
CA GLY A 12 10.86 7.02 2.40
C GLY A 12 9.49 7.41 2.97
N GLY A 13 9.21 8.72 3.07
CA GLY A 13 7.89 9.24 3.43
C GLY A 13 6.80 8.87 2.43
N SER A 14 7.11 8.95 1.12
CA SER A 14 6.17 8.57 0.05
C SER A 14 5.82 7.09 0.08
N PHE A 15 6.81 6.21 0.29
CA PHE A 15 6.54 4.77 0.43
C PHE A 15 5.63 4.46 1.62
N TRP A 16 5.86 5.13 2.75
CA TRP A 16 4.99 4.96 3.92
C TRP A 16 3.56 5.42 3.65
N LEU A 17 3.39 6.60 3.05
CA LEU A 17 2.07 7.16 2.72
C LEU A 17 1.29 6.24 1.78
N ILE A 18 1.93 5.76 0.71
CA ILE A 18 1.31 4.84 -0.26
C ILE A 18 0.96 3.50 0.40
N SER A 19 1.81 2.97 1.28
CA SER A 19 1.54 1.71 2.01
C SER A 19 0.24 1.80 2.82
N VAL A 20 0.04 2.91 3.54
CA VAL A 20 -1.16 3.18 4.34
C VAL A 20 -2.38 3.44 3.45
N ALA A 21 -2.20 4.21 2.38
CA ALA A 21 -3.26 4.50 1.41
C ALA A 21 -3.79 3.22 0.74
N MET A 22 -2.91 2.26 0.41
CA MET A 22 -3.31 0.97 -0.18
C MET A 22 -4.14 0.11 0.79
N ILE A 23 -3.84 0.13 2.10
CA ILE A 23 -4.67 -0.54 3.11
C ILE A 23 -6.05 0.13 3.19
N GLY A 24 -6.09 1.46 3.23
CA GLY A 24 -7.34 2.22 3.22
C GLY A 24 -8.20 1.93 1.98
N ALA A 25 -7.55 1.87 0.82
CA ALA A 25 -8.21 1.53 -0.45
C ALA A 25 -8.77 0.10 -0.45
N ALA A 26 -8.03 -0.88 0.08
CA ALA A 26 -8.53 -2.25 0.20
C ALA A 26 -9.80 -2.32 1.06
N ILE A 27 -9.79 -1.67 2.24
CA ILE A 27 -10.96 -1.61 3.12
C ILE A 27 -12.14 -0.94 2.40
N PHE A 28 -11.90 0.18 1.71
CA PHE A 28 -12.92 0.87 0.94
C PHE A 28 -13.53 -0.03 -0.14
N PHE A 29 -12.72 -0.74 -0.93
CA PHE A 29 -13.22 -1.62 -1.99
C PHE A 29 -14.01 -2.81 -1.46
N PHE A 30 -13.62 -3.38 -0.31
CA PHE A 30 -14.39 -4.47 0.30
C PHE A 30 -15.75 -4.00 0.85
N LEU A 31 -15.83 -2.79 1.42
CA LEU A 31 -17.08 -2.22 1.92
C LEU A 31 -18.00 -1.78 0.78
N GLU A 32 -17.47 -1.13 -0.25
CA GLU A 32 -18.26 -0.61 -1.37
C GLU A 32 -18.72 -1.70 -2.34
N ARG A 33 -18.13 -2.91 -2.26
CA ARG A 33 -18.52 -4.09 -3.05
C ARG A 33 -20.02 -4.37 -3.01
N GLY A 34 -20.65 -4.21 -1.85
CA GLY A 34 -22.08 -4.51 -1.65
C GLY A 34 -23.03 -3.46 -2.24
N ARG A 35 -22.51 -2.29 -2.63
CA ARG A 35 -23.31 -1.17 -3.18
C ARG A 35 -23.38 -1.19 -4.71
N LEU A 36 -22.60 -2.06 -5.35
CA LEU A 36 -22.54 -2.21 -6.81
C LEU A 36 -23.37 -3.42 -7.29
N SER A 37 -23.70 -3.44 -8.57
CA SER A 37 -24.32 -4.60 -9.20
C SER A 37 -23.42 -5.85 -9.09
N ASN A 38 -24.02 -7.02 -8.88
CA ASN A 38 -23.33 -8.30 -8.67
C ASN A 38 -22.30 -8.64 -9.77
N ARG A 39 -22.46 -8.11 -10.99
CA ARG A 39 -21.49 -8.28 -12.09
C ARG A 39 -20.09 -7.74 -11.75
N TRP A 40 -20.02 -6.70 -10.92
CA TRP A 40 -18.76 -6.02 -10.55
C TRP A 40 -18.17 -6.54 -9.24
N ALA A 41 -18.89 -7.39 -8.51
CA ALA A 41 -18.47 -7.89 -7.21
C ALA A 41 -17.15 -8.66 -7.28
N THR A 42 -16.91 -9.42 -8.35
CA THR A 42 -15.64 -10.14 -8.55
C THR A 42 -14.47 -9.18 -8.76
N VAL A 43 -14.68 -8.14 -9.58
CA VAL A 43 -13.64 -7.13 -9.87
C VAL A 43 -13.27 -6.35 -8.61
N MET A 44 -14.24 -5.92 -7.81
CA MET A 44 -13.94 -5.18 -6.57
C MET A 44 -13.17 -6.02 -5.54
N ASN A 45 -13.49 -7.31 -5.43
CA ASN A 45 -12.71 -8.21 -4.59
C ASN A 45 -11.26 -8.34 -5.08
N LEU A 46 -11.09 -8.48 -6.39
CA LEU A 46 -9.77 -8.64 -6.99
C LEU A 46 -8.92 -7.38 -6.79
N VAL A 47 -9.50 -6.19 -6.97
CA VAL A 47 -8.82 -4.90 -6.70
C VAL A 47 -8.46 -4.75 -5.22
N GLY A 48 -9.33 -5.14 -4.29
CA GLY A 48 -9.03 -5.15 -2.86
C GLY A 48 -7.85 -6.06 -2.49
N VAL A 49 -7.76 -7.25 -3.09
CA VAL A 49 -6.63 -8.17 -2.90
C VAL A 49 -5.34 -7.60 -3.48
N ILE A 50 -5.38 -7.00 -4.68
CA ILE A 50 -4.20 -6.35 -5.28
C ILE A 50 -3.70 -5.22 -4.38
N ALA A 51 -4.59 -4.40 -3.83
CA ALA A 51 -4.22 -3.31 -2.94
C ALA A 51 -3.52 -3.82 -1.66
N LEU A 52 -4.00 -4.93 -1.07
CA LEU A 52 -3.35 -5.56 0.08
C LEU A 52 -1.97 -6.12 -0.27
N MET A 53 -1.83 -6.83 -1.39
CA MET A 53 -0.53 -7.34 -1.84
C MET A 53 0.44 -6.20 -2.08
N SER A 54 0.00 -5.14 -2.76
CA SER A 54 0.82 -3.96 -3.04
C SER A 54 1.29 -3.26 -1.76
N SER A 55 0.44 -3.14 -0.74
CA SER A 55 0.82 -2.56 0.56
C SER A 55 2.00 -3.31 1.20
N ILE A 56 1.99 -4.65 1.19
CA ILE A 56 3.10 -5.47 1.71
C ILE A 56 4.40 -5.19 0.93
N HIS A 57 4.30 -5.10 -0.39
CA HIS A 57 5.46 -4.81 -1.24
C HIS A 57 6.03 -3.41 -0.96
N TYR A 58 5.18 -2.40 -0.73
CA TYR A 58 5.64 -1.07 -0.36
C TYR A 58 6.29 -1.00 1.03
N PHE A 59 5.84 -1.80 2.00
CA PHE A 59 6.55 -1.93 3.28
C PHE A 59 7.94 -2.53 3.11
N TYR A 60 8.08 -3.53 2.23
CA TYR A 60 9.38 -4.12 1.92
C TYR A 60 10.30 -3.12 1.19
N ALA A 61 9.79 -2.43 0.16
CA ALA A 61 10.52 -1.40 -0.57
C ALA A 61 10.96 -0.26 0.35
N LYS A 62 10.09 0.18 1.27
CA LYS A 62 10.46 1.14 2.32
C LYS A 62 11.59 0.62 3.19
N ASN A 63 11.53 -0.65 3.62
CA ASN A 63 12.55 -1.24 4.47
C ASN A 63 13.91 -1.30 3.76
N LEU A 64 13.92 -1.72 2.48
CA LEU A 64 15.12 -1.71 1.64
C LEU A 64 15.66 -0.30 1.43
N TRP A 65 14.80 0.68 1.18
CA TRP A 65 15.17 2.09 1.05
C TRP A 65 15.86 2.61 2.32
N VAL A 66 15.30 2.32 3.50
CA VAL A 66 15.88 2.73 4.80
C VAL A 66 17.21 2.03 5.08
N LEU A 67 17.38 0.79 4.61
CA LEU A 67 18.61 0.01 4.85
C LEU A 67 19.75 0.36 3.87
N ASN A 68 19.42 0.53 2.59
CA ASN A 68 20.41 0.57 1.50
C ASN A 68 20.43 1.90 0.73
N GLY A 69 19.46 2.79 0.95
CA GLY A 69 19.29 4.02 0.16
C GLY A 69 18.90 3.75 -1.30
N GLN A 70 18.49 2.53 -1.63
CA GLN A 70 18.08 2.07 -2.96
C GLN A 70 16.79 1.26 -2.81
N ALA A 71 15.80 1.56 -3.66
CA ALA A 71 14.61 0.73 -3.85
C ALA A 71 14.84 -0.05 -5.15
N GLN A 72 14.94 -1.37 -5.07
CA GLN A 72 15.07 -2.26 -6.24
C GLN A 72 13.72 -2.89 -6.56
#